data_AF-A0AAW9EEN7-F1
#
_entry.id   AF-A0AAW9EEN7-F1
#
_cell.length_a   1.000
_cell.length_b   1.000
_cell.length_c   1.000
_cell.angle_alpha   90.00
_cell.angle_beta   90.00
_cell.angle_gamma   90.00
#
_symmetry.space_group_name_H-M   'P 1'
#
loop_
_entity.id
_entity.type
_entity.pdbx_description
1 polymer ?
#
loop_
_entity_poly.entity_id
_entity_poly.type
_entity_poly.pdbx_seq_one_letter_code
_entity_poly.pdbx_strand_id
1 'polypeptide(L)' 'LGMTRAGINKHIKTLRSWGIDIHTVAGQGYQLDAPMNLLNSERVNRGIQGAPARVIPVIDSTNQYMIQ' A
#
# COMPACT_ATOMS: atom_id res chain seq x y z
N LEU A 1 -15.36 -5.42 -0.48
CA LEU A 1 -15.21 -4.17 -1.28
C LEU A 1 -16.53 -3.62 -1.82
N GLY A 2 -17.59 -4.42 -2.02
CA GLY A 2 -18.89 -3.88 -2.47
C GLY A 2 -18.85 -3.15 -3.82
N MET A 3 -17.87 -3.47 -4.66
CA MET A 3 -17.54 -2.75 -5.90
C MET A 3 -17.70 -3.64 -7.13
N THR A 4 -17.95 -3.01 -8.28
CA THR A 4 -18.00 -3.69 -9.58
C THR A 4 -16.60 -4.11 -10.05
N ARG A 5 -16.53 -5.05 -11.01
CA ARG A 5 -15.27 -5.43 -11.68
C ARG A 5 -14.55 -4.24 -12.33
N ALA A 6 -15.31 -3.32 -12.90
CA ALA A 6 -14.76 -2.09 -13.47
C ALA A 6 -14.15 -1.17 -12.38
N GLY A 7 -14.82 -1.05 -11.23
CA GLY A 7 -14.30 -0.32 -10.08
C GLY A 7 -12.99 -0.91 -9.56
N ILE A 8 -12.91 -2.23 -9.42
CA ILE A 8 -11.68 -2.93 -9.05
C ILE A 8 -10.55 -2.64 -10.07
N ASN A 9 -10.84 -2.73 -11.38
CA ASN A 9 -9.85 -2.46 -12.42
C ASN A 9 -9.29 -1.02 -12.31
N LYS A 10 -10.13 -0.03 -12.00
CA LYS A 10 -9.68 1.35 -11.76
C LYS A 10 -8.67 1.42 -10.61
N HIS A 11 -8.93 0.74 -9.49
CA HIS A 11 -7.98 0.70 -8.37
C HIS A 11 -6.66 -0.01 -8.74
N ILE A 12 -6.72 -1.12 -9.48
CA ILE A 12 -5.51 -1.81 -9.94
C ILE A 12 -4.65 -0.91 -10.84
N LYS A 13 -5.27 -0.10 -11.71
CA LYS A 13 -4.54 0.90 -12.51
C LYS A 13 -3.83 1.93 -11.65
N THR A 14 -4.47 2.40 -10.57
CA THR A 14 -3.82 3.32 -9.62
C THR A 14 -2.60 2.67 -8.96
N LEU A 15 -2.73 1.44 -8.46
CA LEU A 15 -1.59 0.72 -7.85
C LEU A 15 -0.43 0.53 -8.86
N ARG A 16 -0.72 0.21 -10.12
CA ARG A 16 0.30 0.14 -11.17
C ARG A 16 0.97 1.49 -11.43
N SER A 17 0.20 2.60 -11.39
CA SER A 17 0.78 3.95 -11.53
C SER A 17 1.71 4.33 -10.36
N TRP A 18 1.57 3.68 -9.20
CA TRP A 18 2.50 3.82 -8.08
C TRP A 18 3.74 2.92 -8.21
N GLY A 19 3.88 2.19 -9.32
CA GLY A 19 5.02 1.30 -9.57
C GLY A 19 4.88 -0.10 -8.96
N ILE A 20 3.66 -0.52 -8.58
CA ILE A 20 3.42 -1.87 -8.06
C ILE A 20 3.18 -2.84 -9.20
N ASP A 21 3.99 -3.89 -9.27
CA ASP A 21 3.89 -4.95 -10.27
C ASP A 21 2.72 -5.90 -9.97
N ILE A 22 1.62 -5.69 -10.71
CA ILE A 22 0.39 -6.48 -10.63
C ILE A 22 0.10 -7.11 -11.99
N HIS A 23 0.07 -8.43 -12.04
CA HIS A 23 -0.32 -9.24 -13.19
C HIS A 23 -1.82 -9.46 -13.25
N THR A 24 -2.37 -9.53 -14.46
CA THR A 24 -3.75 -9.98 -14.68
C THR A 24 -3.71 -11.45 -15.11
N VAL A 25 -4.34 -12.32 -14.33
CA VAL A 25 -4.50 -13.74 -14.66
C VAL A 25 -5.87 -13.95 -15.28
N ALA A 26 -5.90 -14.31 -16.56
CA ALA A 26 -7.15 -14.49 -17.31
C ALA A 26 -8.08 -15.49 -16.60
N GLY A 27 -9.32 -15.07 -16.33
CA GLY A 27 -10.31 -15.88 -15.61
C GLY A 27 -10.10 -15.99 -14.10
N GLN A 28 -8.97 -15.55 -13.54
CA GLN A 28 -8.64 -15.71 -12.11
C GLN A 28 -8.49 -14.38 -11.35
N GLY A 29 -8.25 -13.26 -12.05
CA GLY A 29 -8.21 -11.93 -11.44
C GLY A 29 -6.82 -11.30 -11.50
N TYR A 30 -6.33 -10.81 -10.36
CA TYR A 30 -5.09 -10.05 -10.27
C TYR A 30 -4.15 -10.66 -9.23
N GLN A 31 -2.85 -10.62 -9.50
CA GLN A 31 -1.82 -11.21 -8.65
C GLN A 31 -0.58 -10.31 -8.61
N LEU A 32 0.05 -10.18 -7.43
CA LEU A 32 1.37 -9.55 -7.31
C LEU A 32 2.46 -10.52 -7.77
N ASP A 33 3.52 -10.00 -8.37
CA ASP A 33 4.67 -10.81 -8.80
C ASP A 33 5.31 -11.57 -7.62
N ALA A 34 5.42 -10.89 -6.48
CA ALA A 34 5.88 -11.46 -5.23
C ALA A 34 5.02 -10.96 -4.04
N PRO A 35 4.98 -11.71 -2.92
CA PRO A 35 4.37 -11.23 -1.69
C PRO A 35 5.00 -9.92 -1.22
N MET A 36 4.18 -8.94 -0.85
CA MET A 36 4.63 -7.65 -0.32
C MET A 36 4.49 -7.63 1.20
N ASN A 37 5.58 -7.32 1.90
CA ASN A 37 5.55 -7.14 3.36
C ASN A 37 5.17 -5.69 3.69
N LEU A 38 3.88 -5.46 3.93
CA LEU A 38 3.38 -4.14 4.30
C LEU A 38 3.83 -3.75 5.71
N LEU A 39 4.16 -2.46 5.87
CA LEU A 39 4.39 -1.88 7.18
C LEU A 39 3.10 -1.95 8.00
N ASN A 40 3.24 -2.29 9.27
CA ASN A 40 2.15 -2.33 10.23
C ASN A 40 2.55 -1.51 11.46
N SER A 41 1.71 -0.52 11.80
CA SER A 41 1.99 0.43 12.87
C SER A 41 2.22 -0.25 14.22
N GLU A 42 1.38 -1.21 14.61
CA GLU A 42 1.54 -1.94 15.86
C GLU A 42 2.84 -2.74 15.87
N ARG A 43 3.13 -3.46 14.79
CA ARG A 43 4.36 -4.28 14.67
C ARG A 43 5.61 -3.43 14.77
N VAL A 44 5.63 -2.27 14.12
CA VAL A 44 6.75 -1.31 14.14
C VAL A 44 6.94 -0.72 15.54
N ASN A 45 5.84 -0.31 16.18
CA ASN A 45 5.90 0.38 17.47
C ASN A 45 6.22 -0.54 18.65
N ARG A 46 6.07 -1.87 18.53
CA ARG A 46 6.40 -2.82 19.62
C ARG A 46 7.82 -2.70 20.17
N GLY A 47 8.78 -2.25 19.36
CA GLY A 47 10.19 -2.11 19.77
C GLY A 47 10.63 -0.68 20.10
N ILE A 48 9.75 0.32 19.98
CA ILE A 48 10.11 1.72 20.14
C ILE A 48 9.90 2.13 21.59
N GLN A 49 10.97 2.57 22.25
CA GLN A 49 10.90 3.24 23.55
C GLN A 49 10.83 4.76 23.32
N GLY A 50 9.68 5.37 23.57
CA GLY A 50 9.46 6.81 23.36
C GLY A 50 8.26 7.09 22.46
N ALA A 51 8.33 8.19 21.70
CA ALA A 51 7.24 8.59 20.82
C ALA A 51 7.02 7.55 19.70
N PRO A 52 5.77 7.14 19.42
CA PRO A 52 5.48 6.13 18.42
C PRO A 52 5.76 6.65 17.00
N ALA A 53 6.25 5.75 16.15
CA ALA A 53 6.37 5.99 14.72
C ALA A 53 4.98 6.00 14.05
N ARG A 54 4.77 6.95 13.13
CA ARG A 54 3.59 6.99 12.26
C ARG A 54 3.86 6.23 10.98
N VAL A 55 3.01 5.24 10.68
CA VAL A 55 3.03 4.50 9.42
C VAL A 55 1.95 5.09 8.52
N ILE A 56 2.36 5.78 7.46
CA ILE A 56 1.48 6.47 6.52
C ILE A 56 1.59 5.77 5.16
N PRO A 57 0.53 5.15 4.62
CA PRO A 57 0.63 4.31 3.42
C PRO A 57 1.00 5.07 2.13
N VAL A 58 0.56 6.32 2.00
CA VAL A 58 0.84 7.19 0.85
C VAL A 58 1.07 8.59 1.38
N ILE A 59 2.23 9.16 1.05
CA ILE A 59 2.61 10.52 1.42
C ILE A 59 3.57 11.09 0.38
N ASP A 60 3.55 12.40 0.18
CA ASP A 60 4.43 13.06 -0.78
C ASP A 60 5.89 13.05 -0.29
N SER A 61 6.12 13.40 0.98
CA SER A 61 7.45 13.39 1.58
C SER A 61 7.37 13.19 3.10
N THR A 62 8.15 12.23 3.61
CA THR A 62 8.31 12.02 5.05
C THR A 62 9.02 13.19 5.71
N ASN A 63 9.98 13.84 5.03
CA ASN A 63 10.72 14.98 5.58
C ASN A 63 9.82 16.20 5.70
N GLN A 64 9.03 16.50 4.66
CA GLN A 64 8.10 17.64 4.69
C GLN A 64 7.07 17.48 5.80
N TYR A 65 6.60 16.25 6.03
CA TYR A 65 5.68 15.92 7.10
C TYR A 65 6.23 16.13 8.51
N MET A 66 7.56 16.05 8.69
CA MET A 66 8.19 16.24 10.00
C MET A 66 8.45 17.72 10.34
N ILE A 67 8.51 18.58 9.33
CA ILE A 67 8.86 20.00 9.48
C ILE A 67 7.60 20.88 9.67
N GLN A 68 6.43 20.37 9.27
CA GLN A 68 5.13 21.01 9.49
C GLN A 68 4.57 20.70 10.87
#